data_AF-A0A434A7F8-F1
#
_entry.id   AF-A0A434A7F8-F1
#
_cell.length_a   1.000
_cell.length_b   1.000
_cell.length_c   1.000
_cell.angle_alpha   90.00
_cell.angle_beta   90.00
_cell.angle_gamma   90.00
#
_symmetry.space_group_name_H-M   'P 1'
#
loop_
_entity.id
_entity.type
_entity.pdbx_description
1 polymer ?
#
loop_
_entity_poly.entity_id
_entity_poly.type
_entity_poly.pdbx_seq_one_letter_code
_entity_poly.pdbx_strand_id
1 'polypeptide(L)'
;MMLFSCVKTKESINNEDLNLFLSQSISKYYATKDQKHLLLAYNKLQYNKDFVENGLVGKNSLPIISLLLSLKKYDELEKLLVNNITINKYNRLNTLNTVRFLKFKSSDRPKAESYIKQSIEMIKDTVNKVPKDSLLYADYFSMRMFLVGKENTLKEIDSMKAVNKNYSEMFYESILKDNIENYPGEQ
;
A
#
# COMPACT_ATOMS: atom_id res chain seq x y z
N MET A 1 39.92 8.66 32.13
CA MET A 1 39.39 7.77 31.05
C MET A 1 38.01 8.29 30.68
N MET A 2 37.91 9.18 29.67
CA MET A 2 36.62 9.69 29.19
C MET A 2 36.01 8.67 28.24
N LEU A 3 34.87 8.10 28.62
CA LEU A 3 34.03 7.31 27.73
C LEU A 3 33.39 8.27 26.72
N PHE A 4 33.85 8.21 25.46
CA PHE A 4 33.14 8.80 24.34
C PHE A 4 31.78 8.11 24.20
N SER A 5 30.73 8.72 24.74
CA SER A 5 29.37 8.36 24.33
C SER A 5 29.22 8.79 22.87
N CYS A 6 29.18 7.83 21.95
CA CYS A 6 28.86 8.07 20.56
C CYS A 6 27.37 8.49 20.48
N VAL A 7 27.10 9.78 20.69
CA VAL A 7 25.82 10.38 20.37
C VAL A 7 25.75 10.36 18.84
N LYS A 8 25.13 9.33 18.26
CA LYS A 8 24.70 9.39 16.85
C LYS A 8 23.83 10.64 16.73
N THR A 9 24.36 11.68 16.13
CA THR A 9 23.63 12.89 15.80
C THR A 9 22.38 12.48 15.02
N LYS A 10 21.22 12.76 15.62
CA LYS A 10 19.90 12.57 15.00
C LYS A 10 19.75 13.63 13.91
N GLU A 11 20.41 13.44 12.78
CA GLU A 11 20.31 14.36 11.65
C GLU A 11 18.90 14.33 11.08
N SER A 12 18.22 15.48 11.11
CA SER A 12 16.94 15.66 10.44
C SER A 12 17.14 15.58 8.93
N ILE A 13 16.33 14.78 8.27
CA ILE A 13 16.32 14.65 6.81
C ILE A 13 15.22 15.55 6.23
N ASN A 14 15.52 16.27 5.14
CA ASN A 14 14.50 17.07 4.45
C ASN A 14 13.55 16.16 3.65
N ASN A 15 12.47 16.73 3.11
CA ASN A 15 11.42 15.97 2.44
C ASN A 15 11.84 15.32 1.12
N GLU A 16 12.78 15.92 0.39
CA GLU A 16 13.23 15.38 -0.90
C GLU A 16 14.14 14.18 -0.70
N ASP A 17 15.12 14.34 0.20
CA ASP A 17 16.04 13.29 0.59
C ASP A 17 15.31 12.15 1.28
N LEU A 18 14.28 12.44 2.09
CA LEU A 18 13.46 11.41 2.73
C LEU A 18 12.77 10.54 1.67
N ASN A 19 12.14 11.16 0.67
CA ASN A 19 11.43 10.42 -0.38
C ASN A 19 12.33 9.38 -1.05
N LEU A 20 13.51 9.83 -1.48
CA LEU A 20 14.50 9.01 -2.16
C LEU A 20 15.03 7.92 -1.23
N PHE A 21 15.37 8.29 0.01
CA PHE A 21 15.92 7.38 1.01
C PHE A 21 14.94 6.25 1.37
N LEU A 22 13.67 6.59 1.60
CA LEU A 22 12.62 5.60 1.88
C LEU A 22 12.44 4.65 0.70
N SER A 23 12.31 5.19 -0.52
CA SER A 23 12.10 4.39 -1.72
C SER A 23 13.27 3.43 -1.98
N GLN A 24 14.51 3.91 -1.88
CA GLN A 24 15.70 3.06 -2.01
C GLN A 24 15.79 1.97 -0.94
N SER A 25 15.42 2.30 0.30
CA SER A 25 15.45 1.34 1.41
C SER A 25 14.41 0.24 1.23
N ILE A 26 13.20 0.60 0.76
CA ILE A 26 12.14 -0.35 0.43
C ILE A 26 12.57 -1.25 -0.74
N SER A 27 13.14 -0.69 -1.82
CA SER A 27 13.65 -1.49 -2.94
C SER A 27 14.76 -2.46 -2.50
N LYS A 28 15.70 -1.99 -1.66
CA LYS A 28 16.74 -2.87 -1.08
C LYS A 28 16.13 -3.99 -0.25
N TYR A 29 15.13 -3.70 0.57
CA TYR A 29 14.41 -4.74 1.32
C TYR A 29 13.76 -5.76 0.39
N TYR A 30 13.07 -5.34 -0.67
CA TYR A 30 12.45 -6.31 -1.57
C TYR A 30 13.47 -7.17 -2.34
N ALA A 31 14.65 -6.63 -2.64
CA ALA A 31 15.75 -7.34 -3.28
C ALA A 31 16.49 -8.30 -2.34
N THR A 32 16.74 -7.93 -1.09
CA THR A 32 17.59 -8.71 -0.16
C THR A 32 16.82 -9.46 0.93
N LYS A 33 15.56 -9.09 1.16
CA LYS A 33 14.71 -9.47 2.30
C LYS A 33 15.28 -9.06 3.67
N ASP A 34 16.30 -8.20 3.72
CA ASP A 34 16.94 -7.78 4.96
C ASP A 34 16.15 -6.63 5.62
N GLN A 35 15.51 -6.94 6.75
CA GLN A 35 14.69 -5.99 7.52
C GLN A 35 15.46 -4.77 8.01
N LYS A 36 16.80 -4.82 8.11
CA LYS A 36 17.60 -3.68 8.56
C LYS A 36 17.37 -2.44 7.70
N HIS A 37 17.09 -2.62 6.40
CA HIS A 37 16.81 -1.51 5.48
C HIS A 37 15.52 -0.78 5.87
N LEU A 38 14.46 -1.52 6.20
CA LEU A 38 13.20 -0.95 6.65
C LEU A 38 13.34 -0.29 8.02
N LEU A 39 14.05 -0.92 8.96
CA LEU A 39 14.25 -0.35 10.30
C LEU A 39 15.06 0.95 10.25
N LEU A 40 16.08 1.02 9.40
CA LEU A 40 16.84 2.25 9.18
C LEU A 40 15.97 3.36 8.57
N ALA A 41 15.16 3.01 7.55
CA ALA A 41 14.21 3.92 6.92
C ALA A 41 13.21 4.49 7.93
N TYR A 42 12.63 3.62 8.76
CA TYR A 42 11.70 4.01 9.80
C TYR A 42 12.34 4.91 10.86
N ASN A 43 13.54 4.58 11.32
CA ASN A 43 14.26 5.46 12.25
C ASN A 43 14.47 6.86 11.66
N LYS A 44 14.86 6.97 10.38
CA LYS A 44 15.01 8.28 9.72
C LYS A 44 13.67 9.02 9.56
N LEU A 45 12.59 8.31 9.25
CA LEU A 45 11.24 8.88 9.18
C LEU A 45 10.82 9.53 10.51
N GLN A 46 11.10 8.88 11.64
CA GLN A 46 10.75 9.40 12.97
C GLN A 46 11.49 10.70 13.35
N TYR A 47 12.51 11.10 12.59
CA TYR A 47 13.24 12.36 12.79
C TYR A 47 12.96 13.41 11.70
N ASN A 48 12.08 13.12 10.75
CA ASN A 48 11.66 14.13 9.78
C ASN A 48 10.56 15.01 10.40
N LYS A 49 10.85 16.31 10.51
CA LYS A 49 9.96 17.29 11.16
C LYS A 49 8.57 17.32 10.52
N ASP A 50 8.50 17.34 9.20
CA ASP A 50 7.23 17.43 8.46
C ASP A 50 6.34 16.20 8.70
N PHE A 51 6.91 14.99 8.71
CA PHE A 51 6.18 13.78 9.05
C PHE A 51 5.69 13.80 10.50
N VAL A 52 6.52 14.24 11.44
CA VAL A 52 6.15 14.29 12.87
C VAL A 52 5.00 15.29 13.09
N GLU A 53 5.03 16.44 12.41
CA GLU A 53 4.01 17.49 12.55
C GLU A 53 2.73 17.20 11.75
N ASN A 54 2.88 16.72 10.52
CA ASN A 54 1.79 16.67 9.54
C ASN A 54 1.43 15.25 9.07
N GLY A 55 2.23 14.24 9.40
CA GLY A 55 2.00 12.85 9.02
C GLY A 55 2.17 12.63 7.51
N LEU A 56 1.13 12.06 6.87
CA LEU A 56 1.16 11.72 5.44
C LEU A 56 0.87 12.95 4.58
N VAL A 57 1.91 13.64 4.10
CA VAL A 57 1.73 14.82 3.23
C VAL A 57 2.61 14.74 1.99
N GLY A 58 2.05 15.21 0.87
CA GLY A 58 2.76 15.39 -0.39
C GLY A 58 3.39 14.10 -0.92
N LYS A 59 4.55 14.26 -1.57
CA LYS A 59 5.27 13.18 -2.26
C LYS A 59 5.72 12.03 -1.35
N ASN A 60 5.84 12.27 -0.03
CA ASN A 60 6.30 11.28 0.93
C ASN A 60 5.23 10.27 1.35
N SER A 61 3.95 10.55 1.08
CA SER A 61 2.84 9.72 1.55
C SER A 61 2.97 8.26 1.08
N LEU A 62 3.22 8.03 -0.21
CA LEU A 62 3.33 6.68 -0.77
C LEU A 62 4.50 5.86 -0.18
N PRO A 63 5.76 6.34 -0.17
CA PRO A 63 6.84 5.57 0.42
C PRO A 63 6.67 5.38 1.94
N ILE A 64 6.04 6.32 2.65
CA ILE A 64 5.71 6.12 4.08
C ILE A 64 4.69 4.99 4.26
N ILE A 65 3.60 5.00 3.48
CA ILE A 65 2.59 3.93 3.49
C ILE A 65 3.25 2.57 3.22
N SER A 66 4.06 2.49 2.15
CA SER A 66 4.77 1.26 1.77
C SER A 66 5.73 0.78 2.86
N LEU A 67 6.47 1.69 3.51
CA LEU A 67 7.36 1.37 4.62
C LEU A 67 6.57 0.78 5.80
N LEU A 68 5.49 1.45 6.22
CA LEU A 68 4.70 1.03 7.37
C LEU A 68 3.97 -0.30 7.11
N LEU A 69 3.48 -0.53 5.89
CA LEU A 69 2.93 -1.82 5.48
C LEU A 69 3.97 -2.93 5.56
N SER A 70 5.17 -2.69 5.03
CA SER A 70 6.27 -3.66 5.02
C SER A 70 6.75 -4.01 6.44
N LEU A 71 6.70 -3.04 7.35
CA LEU A 71 6.99 -3.21 8.78
C LEU A 71 5.81 -3.76 9.60
N LYS A 72 4.66 -4.02 8.96
CA LYS A 72 3.41 -4.44 9.63
C LYS A 72 2.95 -3.48 10.74
N LYS A 73 3.26 -2.19 10.62
CA LYS A 73 2.87 -1.12 11.56
C LYS A 73 1.44 -0.64 11.30
N TYR A 74 0.50 -1.57 11.31
CA TYR A 74 -0.88 -1.32 10.89
C TYR A 74 -1.62 -0.32 11.78
N ASP A 75 -1.39 -0.34 13.10
CA ASP A 75 -2.02 0.62 14.02
C ASP A 75 -1.56 2.06 13.80
N GLU A 76 -0.27 2.25 13.56
CA GLU A 76 0.30 3.57 13.26
C GLU A 76 -0.22 4.08 11.91
N LEU A 77 -0.22 3.22 10.89
CA LEU A 77 -0.72 3.58 9.57
C LEU A 77 -2.23 3.84 9.56
N GLU A 78 -3.03 3.07 10.30
CA GLU A 78 -4.46 3.32 10.46
C GLU A 78 -4.71 4.71 11.06
N LYS A 79 -4.00 5.09 12.14
CA LYS A 79 -4.12 6.42 12.76
C LYS A 79 -3.78 7.53 11.78
N LEU A 80 -2.70 7.37 11.02
CA LEU A 80 -2.30 8.34 10.00
C LEU A 80 -3.38 8.50 8.93
N LEU A 81 -3.95 7.41 8.43
CA LEU A 81 -4.95 7.44 7.36
C LEU A 81 -6.32 7.97 7.82
N VAL A 82 -6.75 7.68 9.04
CA VAL A 82 -8.03 8.18 9.58
C VAL A 82 -8.04 9.71 9.68
N ASN A 83 -6.94 10.30 10.14
CA ASN A 83 -6.83 11.75 10.36
C ASN A 83 -6.39 12.53 9.11
N ASN A 84 -5.97 11.83 8.05
CA ASN A 84 -5.41 12.46 6.88
C ASN A 84 -6.49 13.09 6.00
N ILE A 85 -6.38 14.39 5.69
CA ILE A 85 -7.29 15.09 4.75
C ILE A 85 -6.63 15.43 3.41
N THR A 86 -5.32 15.17 3.28
CA THR A 86 -4.52 15.61 2.13
C THR A 86 -4.49 14.59 1.00
N ILE A 87 -4.59 13.29 1.33
CA ILE A 87 -4.69 12.20 0.37
C ILE A 87 -6.13 12.18 -0.17
N ASN A 88 -6.25 12.01 -1.50
CA ASN A 88 -7.53 11.82 -2.15
C ASN A 88 -8.39 10.78 -1.42
N LYS A 89 -9.67 11.10 -1.20
CA LYS A 89 -10.61 10.29 -0.40
C LYS A 89 -10.67 8.84 -0.86
N TYR A 90 -10.72 8.58 -2.16
CA TYR A 90 -10.78 7.22 -2.71
C TYR A 90 -9.51 6.44 -2.34
N ASN A 91 -8.32 6.99 -2.66
CA ASN A 91 -7.05 6.35 -2.34
C ASN A 91 -6.90 6.10 -0.84
N ARG A 92 -7.19 7.11 -0.02
CA ARG A 92 -7.10 7.04 1.44
C ARG A 92 -7.99 5.94 2.01
N LEU A 93 -9.26 5.88 1.59
CA LEU A 93 -10.20 4.87 2.07
C LEU A 93 -9.83 3.47 1.59
N ASN A 94 -9.39 3.31 0.33
CA ASN A 94 -8.98 2.02 -0.20
C ASN A 94 -7.74 1.47 0.55
N THR A 95 -6.74 2.34 0.80
CA THR A 95 -5.58 1.98 1.62
C THR A 95 -5.98 1.67 3.06
N LEU A 96 -6.84 2.48 3.68
CA LEU A 96 -7.30 2.25 5.06
C LEU A 96 -8.00 0.89 5.22
N ASN A 97 -8.87 0.54 4.28
CA ASN A 97 -9.56 -0.75 4.29
C ASN A 97 -8.59 -1.92 4.11
N THR A 98 -7.59 -1.77 3.23
CA THR A 98 -6.51 -2.76 3.09
C THR A 98 -5.72 -2.93 4.40
N VAL A 99 -5.34 -1.84 5.05
CA VAL A 99 -4.63 -1.87 6.34
C VAL A 99 -5.46 -2.57 7.42
N ARG A 100 -6.75 -2.26 7.49
CA ARG A 100 -7.66 -2.90 8.44
C ARG A 100 -7.85 -4.39 8.14
N PHE A 101 -7.95 -4.78 6.87
CA PHE A 101 -7.95 -6.19 6.50
C PHE A 101 -6.69 -6.89 7.01
N LEU A 102 -5.50 -6.36 6.74
CA LEU A 102 -4.24 -6.95 7.17
C LEU A 102 -4.11 -7.05 8.70
N LYS A 103 -4.65 -6.06 9.42
CA LYS A 103 -4.70 -6.04 10.89
C LYS A 103 -5.62 -7.11 11.48
N PHE A 104 -6.77 -7.35 10.86
CA PHE A 104 -7.81 -8.24 11.41
C PHE A 104 -7.85 -9.65 10.78
N LYS A 105 -7.19 -9.90 9.64
CA LYS A 105 -7.36 -11.15 8.87
C LYS A 105 -7.10 -12.44 9.66
N SER A 106 -6.20 -12.40 10.64
CA SER A 106 -5.84 -13.56 11.46
C SER A 106 -6.66 -13.69 12.75
N SER A 107 -7.30 -12.61 13.21
CA SER A 107 -8.01 -12.55 14.51
C SER A 107 -9.53 -12.49 14.36
N ASP A 108 -10.02 -11.81 13.31
CA ASP A 108 -11.43 -11.62 13.00
C ASP A 108 -11.59 -11.51 11.47
N ARG A 109 -11.59 -12.68 10.81
CA ARG A 109 -11.68 -12.78 9.36
C ARG A 109 -12.98 -12.16 8.80
N PRO A 110 -14.19 -12.39 9.36
CA PRO A 110 -15.40 -11.75 8.87
C PRO A 110 -15.31 -10.22 8.88
N LYS A 111 -14.76 -9.64 9.95
CA LYS A 111 -14.53 -8.19 10.03
C LYS A 111 -13.49 -7.73 9.03
N ALA A 112 -12.38 -8.45 8.88
CA ALA A 112 -11.36 -8.12 7.89
C ALA A 112 -11.96 -8.07 6.47
N GLU A 113 -12.69 -9.12 6.08
CA GLU A 113 -13.34 -9.21 4.77
C GLU A 113 -14.38 -8.10 4.55
N SER A 114 -15.05 -7.63 5.61
CA SER A 114 -16.00 -6.52 5.51
C SER A 114 -15.35 -5.22 5.00
N TYR A 115 -14.10 -4.95 5.36
CA TYR A 115 -13.39 -3.76 4.88
C TYR A 115 -13.05 -3.87 3.39
N ILE A 116 -12.66 -5.05 2.92
CA ILE A 116 -12.39 -5.27 1.50
C ILE A 116 -13.69 -5.19 0.68
N LYS A 117 -14.81 -5.68 1.21
CA LYS A 117 -16.13 -5.52 0.58
C LYS A 117 -16.52 -4.05 0.43
N GLN A 118 -16.28 -3.23 1.45
CA GLN A 118 -16.49 -1.77 1.37
C GLN A 118 -15.65 -1.12 0.27
N SER A 119 -14.37 -1.52 0.12
CA SER A 119 -13.54 -1.05 -0.99
C SER A 119 -14.12 -1.46 -2.35
N ILE A 120 -14.55 -2.71 -2.50
CA ILE A 120 -15.15 -3.20 -3.75
C ILE A 120 -16.41 -2.42 -4.12
N GLU A 121 -17.28 -2.13 -3.15
CA GLU A 121 -18.48 -1.31 -3.37
C GLU A 121 -18.11 0.10 -3.85
N MET A 122 -17.17 0.75 -3.17
CA MET A 122 -16.66 2.07 -3.57
C MET A 122 -16.05 2.07 -4.99
N ILE A 123 -15.28 1.03 -5.34
CA ILE A 123 -14.68 0.89 -6.67
C ILE A 123 -15.78 0.73 -7.73
N LYS A 124 -16.75 -0.17 -7.50
CA LYS A 124 -17.88 -0.38 -8.42
C LYS A 124 -18.68 0.90 -8.64
N ASP A 125 -18.99 1.63 -7.58
CA ASP A 125 -19.68 2.91 -7.67
C ASP A 125 -18.89 3.94 -8.48
N THR A 126 -17.56 3.91 -8.38
CA THR A 126 -16.68 4.82 -9.13
C THR A 126 -16.60 4.43 -10.61
N VAL A 127 -16.44 3.14 -10.92
CA VAL A 127 -16.47 2.59 -12.29
C VAL A 127 -17.79 2.92 -12.98
N ASN A 128 -18.92 2.78 -12.28
CA ASN A 128 -20.24 3.09 -12.84
C ASN A 128 -20.41 4.59 -13.16
N LYS A 129 -19.75 5.48 -12.41
CA LYS A 129 -19.79 6.93 -12.63
C LYS A 129 -18.80 7.39 -13.70
N VAL A 130 -17.65 6.72 -13.81
CA VAL A 130 -16.57 7.04 -14.76
C VAL A 130 -16.19 5.77 -15.53
N PRO A 131 -17.05 5.29 -16.45
CA PRO A 131 -16.87 3.99 -17.11
C PRO A 131 -15.66 3.90 -18.05
N LYS A 132 -14.94 5.01 -18.26
CA LYS A 132 -13.73 5.07 -19.09
C LYS A 132 -12.43 4.88 -18.31
N ASP A 133 -12.47 4.89 -16.97
CA ASP A 133 -11.27 4.64 -16.17
C ASP A 133 -11.06 3.14 -15.95
N SER A 134 -10.53 2.48 -16.97
CA SER A 134 -10.27 1.04 -16.94
C SER A 134 -9.24 0.63 -15.88
N LEU A 135 -8.43 1.57 -15.37
CA LEU A 135 -7.42 1.28 -14.35
C LEU A 135 -8.05 0.95 -12.99
N LEU A 136 -9.30 1.36 -12.74
CA LEU A 136 -10.05 0.98 -11.54
C LEU A 136 -10.30 -0.54 -11.44
N TYR A 137 -10.23 -1.28 -12.55
CA TYR A 137 -10.27 -2.75 -12.51
C TYR A 137 -9.03 -3.33 -11.83
N ALA A 138 -7.88 -2.67 -11.87
CA ALA A 138 -6.69 -3.13 -11.14
C ALA A 138 -6.93 -3.08 -9.62
N ASP A 139 -7.53 -1.98 -9.13
CA ASP A 139 -7.94 -1.87 -7.73
C ASP A 139 -9.01 -2.91 -7.38
N TYR A 140 -10.00 -3.11 -8.25
CA TYR A 140 -11.03 -4.14 -8.07
C TYR A 140 -10.42 -5.54 -7.90
N PHE A 141 -9.58 -5.97 -8.83
CA PHE A 141 -8.99 -7.30 -8.78
C PHE A 141 -7.97 -7.44 -7.64
N SER A 142 -7.26 -6.37 -7.27
CA SER A 142 -6.44 -6.32 -6.05
C SER A 142 -7.28 -6.61 -4.81
N MET A 143 -8.47 -6.00 -4.69
CA MET A 143 -9.40 -6.28 -3.60
C MET A 143 -9.97 -7.71 -3.67
N ARG A 144 -10.29 -8.22 -4.87
CA ARG A 144 -10.71 -9.62 -5.04
C ARG A 144 -9.65 -10.59 -4.56
N MET A 145 -8.38 -10.34 -4.86
CA MET A 145 -7.26 -11.19 -4.40
C MET A 145 -7.22 -11.32 -2.88
N PHE A 146 -7.54 -10.28 -2.11
CA PHE A 146 -7.64 -10.38 -0.66
C PHE A 146 -8.79 -11.28 -0.18
N LEU A 147 -9.88 -11.40 -0.94
CA LEU A 147 -11.04 -12.20 -0.58
C LEU A 147 -10.94 -13.66 -1.06
N VAL A 148 -10.57 -13.87 -2.31
CA VAL A 148 -10.65 -15.18 -2.97
C VAL A 148 -9.28 -15.79 -3.25
N GLY A 149 -8.19 -15.07 -2.97
CA GLY A 149 -6.83 -15.50 -3.25
C GLY A 149 -6.39 -15.25 -4.69
N LYS A 150 -5.07 -15.26 -4.88
CA LYS A 150 -4.41 -14.96 -6.16
C LYS A 150 -4.92 -15.79 -7.33
N GLU A 151 -4.96 -17.12 -7.19
CA GLU A 151 -5.36 -18.02 -8.29
C GLU A 151 -6.80 -17.78 -8.76
N ASN A 152 -7.73 -17.60 -7.83
CA ASN A 152 -9.13 -17.36 -8.18
C ASN A 152 -9.33 -15.98 -8.82
N THR A 153 -8.60 -14.96 -8.35
CA THR A 153 -8.62 -13.65 -9.01
C THR A 153 -8.11 -13.71 -10.44
N LEU A 154 -7.05 -14.46 -10.73
CA LEU A 154 -6.55 -14.65 -12.09
C LEU A 154 -7.61 -15.31 -12.98
N LYS A 155 -8.32 -16.33 -12.48
CA LYS A 155 -9.45 -16.96 -13.18
C LYS A 155 -10.60 -15.99 -13.43
N GLU A 156 -10.88 -15.07 -12.50
CA GLU A 156 -11.88 -14.02 -12.70
C GLU A 156 -11.46 -13.06 -13.82
N ILE A 157 -10.17 -12.70 -13.91
CA ILE A 157 -9.63 -11.87 -14.99
C ILE A 157 -9.76 -12.61 -16.34
N ASP A 158 -9.41 -13.90 -16.40
CA ASP A 158 -9.56 -14.71 -17.61
C ASP A 158 -11.03 -14.80 -18.06
N SER A 159 -11.94 -14.97 -17.10
CA SER A 159 -13.38 -14.99 -17.36
C SER A 159 -13.86 -13.66 -17.95
N MET A 160 -13.37 -12.54 -17.39
CA MET A 160 -13.65 -11.21 -17.93
C MET A 160 -13.08 -11.03 -19.34
N LYS A 161 -11.84 -11.44 -19.61
CA LYS A 161 -11.21 -11.41 -20.95
C LYS A 161 -12.01 -12.23 -21.97
N ALA A 162 -12.58 -13.35 -21.56
CA ALA A 162 -13.38 -14.21 -22.44
C ALA A 162 -14.65 -13.51 -22.93
N VAL A 163 -15.34 -12.76 -22.06
CA VAL A 163 -16.64 -12.14 -22.36
C VAL A 163 -16.55 -10.68 -22.80
N ASN A 164 -15.60 -9.92 -22.27
CA ASN A 164 -15.45 -8.50 -22.53
C ASN A 164 -14.27 -8.23 -23.48
N LYS A 165 -14.58 -7.96 -24.75
CA LYS A 165 -13.59 -7.67 -25.79
C LYS A 165 -13.29 -6.18 -25.96
N ASN A 166 -13.77 -5.32 -25.05
CA ASN A 166 -13.61 -3.87 -25.16
C ASN A 166 -12.20 -3.38 -24.81
N TYR A 167 -11.39 -4.21 -24.14
CA TYR A 167 -10.03 -3.88 -23.74
C TYR A 167 -9.00 -4.71 -24.50
N SER A 168 -7.80 -4.15 -24.66
CA SER A 168 -6.70 -4.82 -25.34
C SER A 168 -6.20 -6.03 -24.55
N GLU A 169 -5.52 -6.96 -25.22
CA GLU A 169 -4.84 -8.06 -24.55
C GLU A 169 -3.82 -7.57 -23.52
N MET A 170 -3.06 -6.52 -23.86
CA MET A 170 -2.11 -5.89 -22.95
C MET A 170 -2.76 -5.42 -21.64
N PHE A 171 -4.00 -4.93 -21.69
CA PHE A 171 -4.72 -4.55 -20.47
C PHE A 171 -4.96 -5.76 -19.56
N TYR A 172 -5.39 -6.88 -20.12
CA TYR A 172 -5.65 -8.08 -19.33
C TYR A 172 -4.36 -8.72 -18.80
N GLU A 173 -3.38 -8.93 -19.66
CA GLU A 173 -2.15 -9.65 -19.29
C GLU A 173 -1.19 -8.74 -18.50
N SER A 174 -0.82 -7.59 -19.08
CA SER A 174 0.26 -6.75 -18.53
C SER A 174 -0.19 -5.71 -17.50
N ILE A 175 -1.50 -5.44 -17.39
CA ILE A 175 -2.01 -4.50 -16.38
C ILE A 175 -2.72 -5.26 -15.27
N LEU A 176 -3.72 -6.09 -15.59
CA LEU A 176 -4.51 -6.77 -14.56
C LEU A 176 -3.77 -7.97 -13.97
N LYS A 177 -3.34 -8.94 -14.78
CA LYS A 177 -2.69 -10.15 -14.25
C LYS A 177 -1.34 -9.86 -13.62
N ASP A 178 -0.47 -9.09 -14.29
CA ASP A 178 0.84 -8.70 -13.74
C ASP A 178 0.69 -8.02 -12.36
N ASN A 179 -0.34 -7.19 -12.16
CA ASN A 179 -0.59 -6.55 -10.87
C ASN A 179 -0.91 -7.57 -9.75
N ILE A 180 -1.67 -8.62 -10.07
CA ILE A 180 -2.01 -9.69 -9.13
C ILE A 180 -0.83 -10.64 -8.92
N GLU A 181 -0.09 -10.95 -9.98
CA GLU A 181 1.03 -11.88 -9.92
C GLU A 181 2.20 -11.36 -9.09
N ASN A 182 2.50 -10.07 -9.28
CA ASN A 182 3.59 -9.38 -8.61
C ASN A 182 3.17 -8.72 -7.30
N TYR A 183 1.91 -8.88 -6.88
CA TYR A 183 1.46 -8.32 -5.62
C TYR A 183 2.33 -8.90 -4.49
N PRO A 184 2.89 -8.06 -3.61
CA PRO A 184 3.66 -8.54 -2.46
C PRO A 184 2.72 -9.21 -1.46
N GLY A 185 2.40 -10.49 -1.71
CA GLY A 185 1.60 -11.39 -0.89
C GLY A 185 2.43 -12.58 -0.40
N GLU A 186 2.08 -13.08 0.78
CA GLU A 186 2.85 -13.94 1.69
C GLU A 186 3.51 -15.17 1.03
N GLN A 187 4.85 -15.19 1.04
CA GLN A 187 5.61 -16.45 1.14
C GLN A 187 5.42 -17.04 2.53
#